data_AF-A0AAJ5LC12-F1
#
_entry.id   AF-A0AAJ5LC12-F1
#
_cell.length_a   1.000
_cell.length_b   1.000
_cell.length_c   1.000
_cell.angle_alpha   90.00
_cell.angle_beta   90.00
_cell.angle_gamma   90.00
#
_symmetry.space_group_name_H-M   'P 1'
#
loop_
_entity.id
_entity.type
_entity.pdbx_description
1 polymer ?
#
loop_
_entity_poly.entity_id
_entity_poly.type
_entity_poly.pdbx_seq_one_letter_code
_entity_poly.pdbx_strand_id
1 'polypeptide(L)' 'MTKGLPDPPVRATTASSSFSTCECSHPPLFAVRSGVDYEDALVHLSTLLKGAFATNLKALELGQGDLS' A
#
# COMPACT_ATOMS: atom_id res chain seq x y z
N MET A 1 37.04 -19.80 19.10
CA MET A 1 36.28 -20.35 17.95
C MET A 1 34.85 -19.84 18.04
N THR A 2 34.52 -18.71 17.41
CA THR A 2 33.10 -18.28 17.37
C THR A 2 32.47 -19.00 16.19
N LYS A 3 31.60 -19.98 16.48
CA LYS A 3 30.75 -20.59 15.45
C LYS A 3 30.03 -19.44 14.74
N GLY A 4 30.31 -19.24 13.45
CA GLY A 4 29.69 -18.18 12.66
C GLY A 4 28.18 -18.28 12.78
N LEU A 5 27.52 -17.17 13.10
CA LEU A 5 26.07 -17.11 13.12
C LEU A 5 25.58 -17.44 11.70
N PRO A 6 24.53 -18.28 11.55
CA PRO A 6 23.92 -18.47 10.24
C PRO A 6 23.47 -17.13 9.68
N ASP A 7 23.60 -16.96 8.36
CA ASP A 7 23.10 -15.78 7.68
C ASP A 7 21.60 -15.58 7.96
N PRO A 8 21.14 -14.33 8.09
CA PRO A 8 19.73 -14.07 8.26
C PRO A 8 18.96 -14.57 7.02
N PRO A 9 17.72 -15.05 7.22
CA PRO A 9 16.88 -15.48 6.12
C PRO A 9 16.66 -14.35 5.12
N VAL A 10 16.70 -14.69 3.83
CA VAL A 10 16.42 -13.75 2.74
C VAL A 10 14.97 -13.30 2.85
N ARG A 11 14.77 -11.98 2.95
CA ARG A 11 13.43 -11.37 2.95
C ARG A 11 12.84 -11.38 1.54
N ALA A 12 11.57 -11.75 1.46
CA ALA A 12 10.83 -11.68 0.21
C ALA A 12 10.36 -10.23 -0.02
N THR A 13 10.52 -9.76 -1.25
CA THR A 13 10.19 -8.38 -1.63
C THR A 13 9.17 -8.33 -2.74
N THR A 14 8.41 -7.24 -2.78
CA THR A 14 7.41 -6.96 -3.82
C THR A 14 8.02 -6.94 -5.21
N ALA A 15 7.24 -7.40 -6.18
CA ALA A 15 7.48 -7.15 -7.60
C ALA A 15 6.69 -5.93 -8.05
N SER A 16 7.16 -5.26 -9.10
CA SER A 16 6.42 -4.14 -9.69
C SER A 16 5.16 -4.66 -10.38
N SER A 17 4.00 -4.09 -10.07
CA SER A 17 2.72 -4.47 -10.70
C SER A 17 1.72 -3.33 -10.67
N SER A 18 1.22 -2.91 -11.83
CA SER A 18 0.15 -1.92 -11.94
C SER A 18 -1.21 -2.54 -11.64
N PHE A 19 -2.08 -1.84 -10.91
CA PHE A 19 -3.45 -2.30 -10.62
C PHE A 19 -4.54 -1.28 -11.01
N SER A 20 -4.25 -0.41 -11.98
CA SER A 20 -5.19 0.54 -12.56
C SER A 20 -5.31 0.36 -14.07
N THR A 21 -6.52 0.53 -14.61
CA THR A 21 -6.85 0.38 -16.04
C THR A 21 -7.05 1.73 -16.77
N CYS A 22 -6.40 2.81 -16.34
CA CYS A 22 -6.39 4.02 -17.19
C CYS A 22 -5.49 3.73 -18.39
N GLU A 23 -6.10 3.37 -19.52
CA GLU A 23 -5.46 3.21 -20.85
C GLU A 23 -5.08 4.58 -21.45
N CYS A 24 -4.53 5.44 -20.60
CA CYS A 24 -4.27 6.85 -20.84
C CYS A 24 -2.77 7.04 -21.12
N SER A 25 -2.35 8.18 -21.67
CA SER A 25 -0.95 8.43 -22.06
C SER A 25 0.03 8.66 -20.89
N HIS A 26 -0.33 8.28 -19.67
CA HIS A 26 0.49 8.46 -18.47
C HIS A 26 0.90 7.11 -17.86
N PRO A 27 2.02 7.07 -17.10
CA PRO A 27 2.36 5.91 -16.28
C PRO A 27 1.22 5.50 -15.34
N PRO A 28 1.12 4.23 -14.92
CA PRO A 28 0.09 3.78 -14.00
C PRO A 28 0.04 4.65 -12.74
N LEU A 29 -1.13 5.20 -12.43
CA LEU A 29 -1.30 6.05 -11.24
C LEU A 29 -1.18 5.22 -9.96
N PHE A 30 -1.58 3.94 -10.04
CA PHE A 30 -1.52 3.01 -8.92
C PHE A 30 -0.75 1.75 -9.32
N ALA A 31 0.36 1.52 -8.64
CA ALA A 31 1.20 0.35 -8.82
C ALA A 31 1.86 -0.07 -7.51
N VAL A 32 2.04 -1.38 -7.34
CA VAL A 32 2.95 -1.95 -6.36
C VAL A 32 4.37 -1.66 -6.85
N ARG A 33 5.20 -1.07 -5.99
CA ARG A 33 6.62 -0.83 -6.28
C ARG A 33 7.43 -2.06 -5.94
N SER A 34 8.45 -2.36 -6.72
CA SER A 34 9.36 -3.46 -6.41
C SER A 34 10.31 -3.16 -5.24
N GLY A 35 10.79 -4.19 -4.55
CA GLY A 35 11.86 -4.09 -3.57
C GLY A 35 11.42 -3.62 -2.18
N VAL A 36 10.12 -3.69 -1.87
CA VAL A 36 9.59 -3.45 -0.52
C VAL A 36 9.42 -4.79 0.18
N ASP A 37 9.90 -4.90 1.41
CA ASP A 37 9.67 -6.10 2.23
C ASP A 37 8.17 -6.36 2.40
N TYR A 38 7.76 -7.62 2.30
CA TYR A 38 6.33 -7.98 2.35
C TYR A 38 5.65 -7.55 3.64
N GLU A 39 6.32 -7.69 4.79
CA GLU A 39 5.77 -7.30 6.08
C GLU A 39 5.49 -5.79 6.12
N ASP A 40 6.44 -4.99 5.66
CA ASP A 40 6.30 -3.53 5.61
C ASP A 40 5.23 -3.11 4.60
N ALA A 41 5.20 -3.77 3.42
CA ALA A 41 4.18 -3.53 2.41
C ALA A 41 2.76 -3.78 2.95
N LEU A 42 2.56 -4.87 3.71
CA LEU A 42 1.26 -5.19 4.33
C LEU A 42 0.88 -4.19 5.43
N VAL A 43 1.83 -3.76 6.25
CA VAL A 43 1.60 -2.73 7.28
C VAL A 43 1.17 -1.40 6.63
N HIS A 44 1.89 -0.95 5.61
CA HIS A 44 1.58 0.28 4.89
C HIS A 44 0.24 0.19 4.16
N LEU A 45 -0.04 -0.94 3.49
CA LEU A 45 -1.32 -1.16 2.80
C LEU A 45 -2.49 -1.14 3.79
N SER A 46 -2.37 -1.82 4.93
CA SER A 46 -3.43 -1.84 5.94
C SER A 46 -3.70 -0.45 6.52
N THR A 47 -2.64 0.34 6.73
CA THR A 47 -2.73 1.73 7.23
C THR A 47 -3.40 2.63 6.21
N LEU A 48 -2.99 2.53 4.94
CA LEU A 48 -3.60 3.27 3.83
C LEU A 48 -5.09 2.98 3.71
N LEU A 49 -5.49 1.70 3.72
CA LEU A 49 -6.90 1.30 3.60
C LEU A 49 -7.75 1.82 4.76
N LYS A 50 -7.23 1.76 6.00
CA LYS A 50 -7.92 2.35 7.17
C LYS A 50 -8.09 3.86 7.03
N GLY A 51 -7.04 4.57 6.58
CA GLY A 51 -7.09 6.01 6.36
C GLY A 51 -8.06 6.40 5.24
N ALA A 52 -8.04 5.68 4.12
CA ALA A 52 -8.97 5.88 3.01
C ALA A 52 -10.43 5.66 3.44
N PHE A 53 -10.69 4.59 4.20
CA PHE A 53 -12.02 4.32 4.74
C PHE A 53 -12.52 5.43 5.68
N ALA A 54 -11.70 5.83 6.67
CA ALA A 54 -12.06 6.89 7.61
C ALA A 54 -12.30 8.24 6.90
N THR A 55 -11.47 8.56 5.90
CA THR A 55 -11.61 9.77 5.09
C THR A 55 -12.90 9.75 4.28
N ASN A 56 -13.21 8.63 3.63
CA ASN A 56 -14.45 8.47 2.86
C ASN A 56 -15.70 8.58 3.74
N LEU A 57 -15.68 8.00 4.95
CA LEU A 57 -16.78 8.11 5.90
C LEU A 57 -17.02 9.58 6.30
N LYS A 58 -15.96 10.30 6.65
CA LYS A 58 -16.03 11.73 6.97
C LYS A 58 -16.53 12.57 5.80
N ALA A 59 -16.10 12.24 4.57
CA ALA A 59 -16.55 12.94 3.37
C ALA A 59 -18.06 12.72 3.12
N LEU A 60 -18.59 11.52 3.39
CA LEU A 60 -20.02 11.24 3.32
C LEU A 60 -20.82 12.04 4.35
N GLU A 61 -20.34 12.11 5.60
CA GLU A 61 -20.98 12.91 6.65
C GLU A 61 -21.07 14.39 6.25
N LEU A 62 -19.99 14.95 5.70
CA LEU A 62 -19.96 16.33 5.20
C LEU A 62 -20.91 16.54 4.01
N GLY A 63 -20.94 15.58 3.06
CA GLY A 63 -21.81 15.67 1.88
C GLY A 63 -23.30 15.51 2.19
N GLN A 64 -23.65 14.87 3.31
CA GLN A 64 -25.04 14.73 3.78
C GLN A 64 -25.49 15.90 4.66
N GLY A 65 -24.55 16.67 5.21
CA GLY A 65 -24.82 17.79 6.12
C GLY A 65 -25.33 19.09 5.45
N ASP A 66 -25.46 19.14 4.12
CA ASP A 66 -25.89 20.32 3.36
C ASP A 66 -27.39 20.29 2.95
N LEU A 67 -28.20 19.40 3.54
CA LEU A 67 -29.65 19.29 3.27
C LEU A 67 -30.55 19.81 4.42
N SER A 68 -30.02 20.61 5.36
CA SER A 68 -30.82 21.27 6.40
C SER A 68 -31.14 22.73 6.08
#